data_AF-A0A926NX71-F1
#
_entry.id   AF-A0A926NX71-F1
#
_cell.length_a   1.000
_cell.length_b   1.000
_cell.length_c   1.000
_cell.angle_alpha   90.00
_cell.angle_beta   90.00
_cell.angle_gamma   90.00
#
_symmetry.space_group_name_H-M   'P 1'
#
loop_
_entity.id
_entity.type
_entity.pdbx_description
1 polymer ?
#
loop_
_entity_poly.entity_id
_entity_poly.type
_entity_poly.pdbx_seq_one_letter_code
_entity_poly.pdbx_strand_id
1 'polypeptide(L)'
;MRNLLYRFLAYLIAGFAGGAAVWLFFQVPAGGWETGVVFLIAATGLLAAAYLLRTAGGAPVHGIRTNPAWSIMATDMVCIIAAATAMFFIVDGFSERLGGPRAMVADPLASDVIAFMFVPSALILAWFVAQSGSQSVAVDSDGVVVTGPFGVETFGWNEIEGFRADSQYVPVSRAGMAVPRHLRTNLQVIAGDGRTVSVYQPGLARDRRLILSALKDHAPKDLQQDLADIEAAWL
;
A
#
# COMPACT_ATOMS: atom_id res chain seq x y z
N MET A 1 5.31 -9.20 7.56
CA MET A 1 4.66 -8.57 8.75
C MET A 1 5.29 -7.27 9.23
N ARG A 2 6.62 -7.13 9.32
CA ARG A 2 7.27 -5.89 9.83
C ARG A 2 6.82 -4.61 9.11
N ASN A 3 6.76 -4.62 7.77
CA ASN A 3 6.35 -3.45 6.97
C ASN A 3 4.91 -3.02 7.24
N LEU A 4 4.01 -3.98 7.46
CA LEU A 4 2.62 -3.72 7.85
C LEU A 4 2.56 -2.97 9.18
N LEU A 5 3.26 -3.49 10.20
CA LEU A 5 3.26 -2.89 11.53
C LEU A 5 3.79 -1.46 11.51
N TYR A 6 4.88 -1.19 10.79
CA TYR A 6 5.44 0.16 10.68
C TYR A 6 4.48 1.14 10.00
N ARG A 7 3.80 0.74 8.91
CA ARG A 7 2.80 1.58 8.25
C ARG A 7 1.60 1.85 9.15
N PHE A 8 1.09 0.80 9.79
CA PHE A 8 -0.03 0.91 10.72
C PHE A 8 0.27 1.90 11.85
N LEU A 9 1.42 1.75 12.52
CA LEU A 9 1.86 2.69 13.55
C LEU A 9 2.08 4.10 13.00
N ALA A 10 2.67 4.24 11.81
CA ALA A 10 2.85 5.53 11.18
C ALA A 10 1.51 6.24 10.92
N TYR A 11 0.49 5.53 10.45
CA TYR A 11 -0.84 6.11 10.19
C TYR A 11 -1.54 6.54 11.49
N LEU A 12 -1.43 5.74 12.56
CA LEU A 12 -1.97 6.11 13.87
C LEU A 12 -1.26 7.36 14.43
N ILE A 13 0.08 7.36 14.42
CA ILE A 13 0.89 8.46 14.96
C ILE A 13 0.67 9.73 14.14
N ALA A 14 0.75 9.65 12.81
CA ALA A 14 0.55 10.81 11.94
C ALA A 14 -0.89 11.32 11.99
N GLY A 15 -1.87 10.41 12.07
CA GLY A 15 -3.27 10.75 12.28
C GLY A 15 -3.47 11.52 13.58
N PHE A 16 -2.95 10.99 14.69
CA PHE A 16 -3.01 11.63 16.00
C PHE A 16 -2.34 13.01 15.99
N ALA A 17 -1.07 13.06 15.60
CA ALA A 17 -0.26 14.28 15.60
C ALA A 17 -0.82 15.35 14.65
N GLY A 18 -1.18 14.95 13.42
CA GLY A 18 -1.70 15.87 12.41
C GLY A 18 -3.11 16.36 12.73
N GLY A 19 -4.03 15.45 13.06
CA GLY A 19 -5.42 15.81 13.34
C GLY A 19 -5.57 16.68 14.58
N ALA A 20 -4.87 16.33 15.68
CA ALA A 20 -4.89 17.13 16.90
C ALA A 20 -4.26 18.52 16.69
N ALA A 21 -3.16 18.62 15.93
CA ALA A 21 -2.54 19.91 15.63
C ALA A 21 -3.44 20.82 14.81
N VAL A 22 -4.11 20.28 13.78
CA VAL A 22 -5.09 21.02 12.98
C VAL A 22 -6.26 21.47 13.85
N TRP A 23 -6.78 20.61 14.72
CA TRP A 23 -7.86 20.97 15.63
C TRP A 23 -7.45 22.11 16.57
N LEU A 24 -6.27 22.01 17.19
CA LEU A 24 -5.74 23.04 18.10
C LEU A 24 -5.49 24.37 17.39
N PHE A 25 -5.06 24.34 16.13
CA PHE A 25 -4.88 25.55 15.32
C PHE A 25 -6.18 26.37 15.19
N PHE A 26 -7.34 25.72 15.12
CA PHE A 26 -8.62 26.41 15.01
C PHE A 26 -9.22 26.83 16.36
N GLN A 27 -8.86 26.17 17.46
CA GLN A 27 -9.51 26.33 18.76
C GLN A 27 -8.72 27.17 19.75
N VAL A 28 -7.39 27.23 19.63
CA VAL A 28 -6.53 27.96 20.59
C VAL A 28 -6.14 29.32 20.01
N PRO A 29 -6.41 30.44 20.70
CA PRO A 29 -5.93 31.76 20.28
C PRO A 29 -4.41 31.75 20.09
N ALA A 30 -3.94 32.23 18.94
CA ALA A 30 -2.51 32.29 18.65
C ALA A 30 -1.78 33.19 19.66
N GLY A 31 -0.88 32.61 20.47
CA GLY A 31 0.02 33.41 21.33
C GLY A 31 0.47 32.77 22.65
N GLY A 32 -0.10 31.64 23.08
CA GLY A 32 0.33 30.93 24.29
C GLY A 32 1.53 30.01 24.08
N TRP A 33 2.37 29.82 25.11
CA TRP A 33 3.47 28.83 25.10
C TRP A 33 2.95 27.39 24.92
N GLU A 34 1.71 27.13 25.35
CA GLU A 34 0.97 25.87 25.19
C GLU A 34 0.81 25.49 23.71
N THR A 35 0.50 26.48 22.86
CA THR A 35 0.43 26.32 21.42
C THR A 35 1.76 25.84 20.85
N GLY A 36 2.88 26.41 21.34
CA GLY A 36 4.22 25.99 20.95
C GLY A 36 4.56 24.55 21.33
N VAL A 37 4.20 24.13 22.55
CA VAL A 37 4.41 22.75 23.02
C VAL A 37 3.61 21.75 22.18
N VAL A 38 2.36 22.07 21.87
CA VAL A 38 1.51 21.24 21.01
C VAL A 38 2.12 21.04 19.63
N PHE A 39 2.54 22.12 18.97
CA PHE A 39 3.15 22.03 17.64
C PHE A 39 4.47 21.27 17.67
N LEU A 40 5.23 21.37 18.74
CA LEU A 40 6.43 20.56 18.94
C LEU A 40 6.08 19.07 19.05
N ILE A 41 5.09 18.70 19.86
CA ILE A 41 4.62 17.31 19.98
C ILE A 41 4.14 16.79 18.62
N ALA A 42 3.34 17.57 17.90
CA ALA A 42 2.86 17.21 16.58
C ALA A 42 4.00 17.00 15.57
N ALA A 43 4.98 17.91 15.56
CA ALA A 43 6.16 17.80 14.70
C ALA A 43 6.96 16.53 15.03
N THR A 44 7.18 16.22 16.31
CA THR A 44 7.88 14.98 16.72
C THR A 44 7.11 13.72 16.30
N GLY A 45 5.78 13.72 16.42
CA GLY A 45 4.94 12.62 15.96
C GLY A 45 5.03 12.41 14.45
N LEU A 46 4.95 13.50 13.66
CA LEU A 46 5.08 13.44 12.20
C LEU A 46 6.47 12.95 11.77
N LEU A 47 7.54 13.38 12.46
CA LEU A 47 8.90 12.89 12.21
C LEU A 47 9.04 11.39 12.53
N ALA A 48 8.44 10.94 13.65
CA ALA A 48 8.42 9.52 14.00
C ALA A 48 7.66 8.69 12.95
N ALA A 49 6.50 9.16 12.49
CA ALA A 49 5.74 8.52 11.42
C ALA A 49 6.53 8.47 10.10
N ALA A 50 7.20 9.56 9.71
CA ALA A 50 8.04 9.61 8.52
C ALA A 50 9.21 8.62 8.61
N TYR A 51 9.84 8.48 9.78
CA TYR A 51 10.89 7.49 10.02
C TYR A 51 10.36 6.05 9.87
N LEU A 52 9.19 5.75 10.42
CA LEU A 52 8.54 4.45 10.28
C LEU A 52 8.22 4.11 8.82
N LEU A 53 7.68 5.06 8.06
CA LEU A 53 7.40 4.87 6.63
C LEU A 53 8.67 4.69 5.80
N ARG A 54 9.72 5.47 6.09
CA ARG A 54 11.04 5.28 5.46
C ARG A 54 11.56 3.87 5.73
N THR A 55 11.44 3.39 6.97
CA THR A 55 11.88 2.05 7.36
C THR A 55 11.04 0.96 6.68
N ALA A 56 9.73 1.20 6.51
CA ALA A 56 8.83 0.29 5.81
C ALA A 56 9.09 0.22 4.29
N GLY A 57 9.47 1.33 3.65
CA GLY A 57 9.72 1.41 2.20
C GLY A 57 11.17 1.15 1.79
N GLY A 58 12.12 1.32 2.71
CA GLY A 58 13.56 1.21 2.50
C GLY A 58 14.14 -0.19 2.69
N ALA A 59 13.31 -1.21 2.90
CA ALA A 59 13.80 -2.59 2.94
C ALA A 59 14.51 -2.90 1.60
N PRO A 60 15.71 -3.50 1.64
CA PRO A 60 16.40 -3.93 0.43
C PRO A 60 15.49 -4.91 -0.30
N VAL A 61 15.32 -4.66 -1.59
CA VAL A 61 14.50 -5.49 -2.47
C VAL A 61 15.43 -6.24 -3.39
N HIS A 62 15.25 -7.55 -3.45
CA HIS A 62 15.93 -8.38 -4.42
C HIS A 62 15.13 -8.38 -5.72
N GLY A 63 15.77 -7.97 -6.82
CA GLY A 63 15.16 -7.91 -8.15
C GLY A 63 14.38 -6.63 -8.47
N ILE A 64 13.46 -6.75 -9.42
CA ILE A 64 12.67 -5.65 -10.00
C ILE A 64 11.37 -5.50 -9.18
N ARG A 65 11.12 -4.29 -8.66
CA ARG A 65 9.87 -3.98 -7.96
C ARG A 65 8.71 -3.90 -8.96
N THR A 66 7.56 -4.49 -8.62
CA THR A 66 6.35 -4.34 -9.46
C THR A 66 5.74 -2.94 -9.31
N ASN A 67 5.86 -2.33 -8.13
CA ASN A 67 5.42 -0.96 -7.88
C ASN A 67 6.60 -0.02 -7.60
N PRO A 68 6.66 1.15 -8.27
CA PRO A 68 7.73 2.10 -8.04
C PRO A 68 7.61 2.71 -6.64
N ALA A 69 8.74 3.05 -6.02
CA ALA A 69 8.76 3.57 -4.65
C ALA A 69 7.90 4.84 -4.46
N TRP A 70 7.83 5.70 -5.50
CA TRP A 70 7.05 6.93 -5.44
C TRP A 70 5.54 6.67 -5.35
N SER A 71 5.01 5.61 -5.98
CA SER A 71 3.56 5.34 -5.93
C SER A 71 3.13 4.86 -4.54
N ILE A 72 4.01 4.10 -3.89
CA ILE A 72 3.87 3.68 -2.50
C ILE A 72 3.86 4.92 -1.59
N MET A 73 4.82 5.83 -1.76
CA MET A 73 4.88 7.09 -1.00
C MET A 73 3.64 7.95 -1.21
N ALA A 74 3.16 8.08 -2.44
CA ALA A 74 1.93 8.82 -2.74
C ALA A 74 0.72 8.22 -2.02
N THR A 75 0.61 6.89 -2.02
CA THR A 75 -0.47 6.17 -1.31
C THR A 75 -0.38 6.39 0.20
N ASP A 76 0.83 6.35 0.78
CA ASP A 76 1.05 6.67 2.20
C ASP A 76 0.60 8.09 2.56
N MET A 77 0.90 9.08 1.71
CA MET A 77 0.48 10.46 1.93
C MET A 77 -1.05 10.58 1.96
N VAL A 78 -1.75 9.91 1.04
CA VAL A 78 -3.23 9.86 1.04
C VAL A 78 -3.76 9.24 2.34
N CYS A 79 -3.18 8.12 2.78
CA CYS A 79 -3.57 7.47 4.03
C CYS A 79 -3.33 8.36 5.26
N ILE A 80 -2.20 9.09 5.31
CA ILE A 80 -1.91 10.04 6.39
C ILE A 80 -2.92 11.18 6.41
N ILE A 81 -3.24 11.78 5.26
CA ILE A 81 -4.22 12.88 5.19
C ILE A 81 -5.59 12.39 5.67
N ALA A 82 -6.02 11.20 5.22
CA ALA A 82 -7.27 10.59 5.67
C ALA A 82 -7.27 10.32 7.18
N ALA A 83 -6.16 9.78 7.72
CA ALA A 83 -6.02 9.51 9.15
C ALA A 83 -6.02 10.80 9.99
N ALA A 84 -5.34 11.85 9.53
CA ALA A 84 -5.32 13.16 10.20
C ALA A 84 -6.71 13.80 10.19
N THR A 85 -7.43 13.69 9.08
CA THR A 85 -8.80 14.18 8.96
C THR A 85 -9.75 13.44 9.90
N ALA A 86 -9.65 12.11 9.95
CA ALA A 86 -10.45 11.29 10.85
C ALA A 86 -10.17 11.66 12.32
N MET A 87 -8.89 11.80 12.68
CA MET A 87 -8.52 12.19 14.04
C MET A 87 -9.00 13.60 14.40
N PHE A 88 -8.93 14.56 13.48
CA PHE A 88 -9.49 15.89 13.70
C PHE A 88 -10.96 15.80 14.14
N PHE A 89 -11.79 15.00 13.45
CA PHE A 89 -13.20 14.83 13.82
C PHE A 89 -13.38 14.13 15.17
N ILE A 90 -12.55 13.13 15.46
CA ILE A 90 -12.57 12.46 16.77
C ILE A 90 -12.27 13.47 17.88
N VAL A 91 -11.19 14.24 17.75
CA VAL A 91 -10.80 15.24 18.78
C VAL A 91 -11.89 16.30 18.92
N ASP A 92 -12.45 16.78 17.82
CA ASP A 92 -13.51 17.80 17.82
C ASP A 92 -14.76 17.32 18.56
N GLY A 93 -15.27 16.14 18.21
CA GLY A 93 -16.46 15.57 18.85
C GLY A 93 -16.25 15.20 20.31
N PHE A 94 -15.09 14.66 20.68
CA PHE A 94 -14.79 14.34 22.08
C PHE A 94 -14.51 15.57 22.93
N SER A 95 -13.89 16.62 22.38
CA SER A 95 -13.63 17.87 23.10
C SER A 95 -14.93 18.52 23.57
N GLU A 96 -15.93 18.64 22.69
CA GLU A 96 -17.23 19.22 23.06
C GLU A 96 -17.90 18.41 24.19
N ARG A 97 -17.87 17.08 24.12
CA ARG A 97 -18.44 16.19 25.15
C ARG A 97 -17.76 16.31 26.51
N LEU A 98 -16.49 16.71 26.54
CA LEU A 98 -15.71 16.93 27.75
C LEU A 98 -15.84 18.36 28.29
N GLY A 99 -16.75 19.17 27.73
CA GLY A 99 -16.96 20.57 28.13
C GLY A 99 -15.98 21.55 27.51
N GLY A 100 -15.27 21.14 26.45
CA GLY A 100 -14.42 22.00 25.64
C GLY A 100 -15.21 22.89 24.67
N PRO A 101 -14.52 23.50 23.68
CA PRO A 101 -15.17 24.30 22.65
C PRO A 101 -16.25 23.51 21.89
N ARG A 102 -17.25 24.23 21.39
CA ARG A 102 -18.29 23.68 20.51
C ARG A 102 -17.63 23.05 19.27
N ALA A 103 -18.05 21.83 18.92
CA ALA A 103 -17.52 21.14 17.77
C ALA A 103 -17.79 21.93 16.48
N MET A 104 -16.81 21.96 15.60
CA MET A 104 -16.95 22.53 14.25
C MET A 104 -17.84 21.63 13.38
N VAL A 105 -17.82 20.32 13.63
CA VAL A 105 -18.76 19.37 13.02
C VAL A 105 -19.70 18.79 14.06
N ALA A 106 -20.98 19.15 13.92
CA ALA A 106 -21.99 18.99 14.96
C ALA A 106 -22.69 17.62 15.00
N ASP A 107 -22.21 16.59 14.28
CA ASP A 107 -22.86 15.28 14.26
C ASP A 107 -22.15 14.29 15.21
N PRO A 108 -22.72 14.00 16.40
CA PRO A 108 -22.12 13.09 17.37
C PRO A 108 -22.05 11.66 16.86
N LEU A 109 -23.01 11.23 16.03
CA LEU A 109 -23.05 9.89 15.48
C LEU A 109 -21.89 9.69 14.49
N ALA A 110 -21.62 10.69 13.66
CA ALA A 110 -20.49 10.65 12.74
C ALA A 110 -19.15 10.53 13.49
N SER A 111 -18.96 11.32 14.56
CA SER A 111 -17.76 11.23 15.41
C SER A 111 -17.56 9.84 16.01
N ASP A 112 -18.62 9.22 16.53
CA ASP A 112 -18.54 7.87 17.13
C ASP A 112 -18.21 6.80 16.10
N VAL A 113 -18.82 6.86 14.91
CA VAL A 113 -18.54 5.94 13.81
C VAL A 113 -17.10 6.08 13.35
N ILE A 114 -16.61 7.31 13.18
CA ILE A 114 -15.21 7.57 12.79
C ILE A 114 -14.26 7.05 13.86
N ALA A 115 -14.53 7.31 15.15
CA ALA A 115 -13.71 6.83 16.26
C ALA A 115 -13.63 5.29 16.29
N PHE A 116 -14.76 4.62 16.12
CA PHE A 116 -14.83 3.16 16.10
C PHE A 116 -14.12 2.56 14.87
N MET A 117 -14.21 3.22 13.72
CA MET A 117 -13.61 2.75 12.46
C MET A 117 -12.14 3.14 12.28
N PHE A 118 -11.62 4.12 13.01
CA PHE A 118 -10.28 4.66 12.78
C PHE A 118 -9.17 3.60 12.80
N VAL A 119 -9.11 2.82 13.88
CA VAL A 119 -8.10 1.75 14.05
C VAL A 119 -8.24 0.64 13.00
N PRO A 120 -9.42 0.01 12.79
CA PRO A 120 -9.55 -1.03 11.77
C PRO A 120 -9.31 -0.50 10.36
N SER A 121 -9.75 0.72 10.02
CA SER A 121 -9.46 1.34 8.72
C SER A 121 -7.96 1.56 8.53
N ALA A 122 -7.25 2.08 9.53
CA ALA A 122 -5.80 2.25 9.47
C ALA A 122 -5.06 0.92 9.26
N LEU A 123 -5.52 -0.16 9.90
CA LEU A 123 -4.96 -1.50 9.73
C LEU A 123 -5.18 -2.03 8.30
N ILE A 124 -6.42 -1.91 7.79
CA ILE A 124 -6.78 -2.36 6.43
C ILE A 124 -5.98 -1.58 5.38
N LEU A 125 -5.87 -0.26 5.53
CA LEU A 125 -5.06 0.57 4.63
C LEU A 125 -3.59 0.18 4.71
N ALA A 126 -3.02 0.04 5.91
CA ALA A 126 -1.63 -0.37 6.08
C ALA A 126 -1.36 -1.74 5.47
N TRP A 127 -2.30 -2.67 5.59
CA TRP A 127 -2.24 -3.98 4.95
C TRP A 127 -2.25 -3.85 3.43
N PHE A 128 -3.19 -3.10 2.87
CA PHE A 128 -3.29 -2.89 1.42
C PHE A 128 -2.01 -2.28 0.84
N VAL A 129 -1.46 -1.23 1.47
CA VAL A 129 -0.24 -0.57 0.99
C VAL A 129 1.00 -1.45 1.20
N ALA A 130 1.07 -2.21 2.29
CA ALA A 130 2.15 -3.19 2.49
C ALA A 130 2.11 -4.29 1.43
N GLN A 131 0.92 -4.75 1.03
CA GLN A 131 0.72 -5.78 0.02
C GLN A 131 1.10 -5.28 -1.37
N SER A 132 0.57 -4.13 -1.79
CA SER A 132 0.86 -3.56 -3.09
C SER A 132 2.32 -3.14 -3.24
N GLY A 133 2.93 -2.61 -2.18
CA GLY A 133 4.27 -2.04 -2.24
C GLY A 133 5.44 -3.02 -2.02
N SER A 134 5.19 -4.27 -1.65
CA SER A 134 6.25 -5.21 -1.25
C SER A 134 6.65 -6.23 -2.31
N GLN A 135 5.93 -6.30 -3.43
CA GLN A 135 6.22 -7.34 -4.41
C GLN A 135 7.41 -6.97 -5.31
N SER A 136 8.34 -7.90 -5.42
CA SER A 136 9.44 -7.85 -6.38
C SER A 136 9.69 -9.21 -7.00
N VAL A 137 10.30 -9.18 -8.17
CA VAL A 137 10.68 -10.37 -8.91
C VAL A 137 12.15 -10.25 -9.27
N ALA A 138 12.95 -11.19 -8.79
CA ALA A 138 14.29 -11.43 -9.30
C ALA A 138 14.25 -12.64 -10.22
N VAL A 139 14.99 -12.55 -11.32
CA VAL A 139 15.15 -13.63 -12.29
C VAL A 139 16.64 -13.74 -12.56
N ASP A 140 17.18 -14.93 -12.40
CA ASP A 140 18.60 -15.22 -12.58
C ASP A 140 18.79 -16.61 -13.23
N SER A 141 20.04 -17.07 -13.27
CA SER A 141 20.38 -18.38 -13.85
C SER A 141 19.82 -19.58 -13.08
N ASP A 142 19.46 -19.40 -11.81
CA ASP A 142 19.03 -20.48 -10.94
C ASP A 142 17.49 -20.59 -10.95
N GLY A 143 16.80 -19.46 -11.12
CA GLY A 143 15.35 -19.48 -11.26
C GLY A 143 14.65 -18.13 -11.15
N VAL A 144 13.45 -18.17 -10.58
CA VAL A 144 12.60 -17.00 -10.31
C VAL A 144 12.36 -16.89 -8.81
N VAL A 145 12.71 -15.73 -8.24
CA VAL A 145 12.44 -15.39 -6.85
C VAL A 145 11.38 -14.31 -6.79
N VAL A 146 10.20 -14.65 -6.27
CA VAL A 146 9.13 -13.70 -6.02
C VAL A 146 9.14 -13.36 -4.54
N THR A 147 9.56 -12.14 -4.22
CA THR A 147 9.37 -11.60 -2.88
C THR A 147 8.00 -10.95 -2.82
N GLY A 148 7.18 -11.37 -1.87
CA GLY A 148 5.85 -10.84 -1.66
C GLY A 148 5.58 -10.49 -0.20
N PRO A 149 4.36 -10.05 0.09
CA PRO A 149 3.97 -9.63 1.44
C PRO A 149 3.93 -10.77 2.47
N PHE A 150 3.79 -12.01 2.00
CA PHE A 150 3.69 -13.22 2.83
C PHE A 150 5.00 -14.00 2.94
N GLY A 151 6.05 -13.58 2.25
CA GLY A 151 7.34 -14.26 2.27
C GLY A 151 8.09 -14.15 0.96
N VAL A 152 9.10 -15.00 0.84
CA VAL A 152 9.87 -15.17 -0.38
C VAL A 152 9.51 -16.54 -0.94
N GLU A 153 9.07 -16.59 -2.18
CA GLU A 153 8.88 -17.83 -2.92
C GLU A 153 9.98 -17.92 -3.97
N THR A 154 10.62 -19.08 -4.04
CA THR A 154 11.73 -19.36 -4.95
C THR A 154 11.36 -20.58 -5.77
N PHE A 155 11.54 -20.45 -7.08
CA PHE A 155 11.24 -21.50 -8.06
C PHE A 155 12.49 -21.73 -8.87
N GLY A 156 13.10 -22.90 -8.75
CA GLY A 156 14.18 -23.29 -9.64
C GLY A 156 13.65 -23.47 -11.07
N TRP A 157 14.47 -23.22 -12.08
CA TRP A 157 14.05 -23.42 -13.48
C TRP A 157 13.54 -24.83 -13.77
N ASN A 158 14.09 -25.83 -13.09
CA ASN A 158 13.67 -27.24 -13.17
C ASN A 158 12.34 -27.55 -12.47
N GLU A 159 11.83 -26.64 -11.63
CA GLU A 159 10.56 -26.78 -10.92
C GLU A 159 9.41 -26.08 -11.65
N ILE A 160 9.72 -25.13 -12.54
CA ILE A 160 8.74 -24.35 -13.28
C ILE A 160 8.23 -25.18 -14.46
N GLU A 161 6.93 -25.46 -14.48
CA GLU A 161 6.27 -26.16 -15.58
C GLU A 161 5.77 -25.20 -16.66
N GLY A 162 5.53 -23.94 -16.31
CA GLY A 162 4.97 -22.99 -17.25
C GLY A 162 4.70 -21.63 -16.67
N PHE A 163 4.35 -20.72 -17.57
CA PHE A 163 3.91 -19.39 -17.22
C PHE A 163 2.53 -19.11 -17.81
N ARG A 164 1.71 -18.34 -17.09
CA ARG A 164 0.36 -18.00 -17.56
C ARG A 164 0.01 -16.54 -17.30
N ALA A 165 -0.68 -15.92 -18.27
CA ALA A 165 -1.33 -14.63 -18.07
C ALA A 165 -2.70 -14.80 -17.38
N ASP A 166 -2.90 -14.15 -16.24
CA ASP A 166 -4.14 -14.17 -15.46
C ASP A 166 -4.82 -12.79 -15.49
N SER A 167 -5.83 -12.65 -16.34
CA SER A 167 -6.55 -11.39 -16.52
C SER A 167 -7.64 -11.22 -15.45
N GLN A 168 -7.52 -10.15 -14.67
CA GLN A 168 -8.50 -9.76 -13.65
C GLN A 168 -9.46 -8.72 -14.21
N TYR A 169 -10.75 -8.91 -13.91
CA TYR A 169 -11.84 -8.04 -14.34
C TYR A 169 -12.63 -7.53 -13.13
N VAL A 170 -13.10 -6.28 -13.22
CA VAL A 170 -13.99 -5.69 -12.23
C VAL A 170 -15.33 -5.32 -12.87
N PRO A 171 -16.46 -5.54 -12.19
CA PRO A 171 -17.76 -5.11 -12.71
C PRO A 171 -17.86 -3.58 -12.64
N VAL A 172 -18.23 -2.94 -13.74
CA VAL A 172 -18.55 -1.52 -13.79
C VAL A 172 -19.97 -1.31 -14.31
N SER A 173 -20.70 -0.34 -13.75
CA SER A 173 -22.04 0.00 -14.23
C SER A 173 -21.96 0.90 -15.46
N ARG A 174 -22.61 0.50 -16.56
CA ARG A 174 -22.86 1.35 -17.73
C ARG A 174 -24.32 1.21 -18.14
N ALA A 175 -25.04 2.33 -18.16
CA ALA A 175 -26.47 2.39 -18.49
C ALA A 175 -27.33 1.42 -17.64
N GLY A 176 -26.99 1.25 -16.36
CA GLY A 176 -27.73 0.37 -15.44
C GLY A 176 -27.39 -1.12 -15.55
N MET A 177 -26.45 -1.52 -16.41
CA MET A 177 -25.98 -2.91 -16.55
C MET A 177 -24.54 -3.07 -16.04
N ALA A 178 -24.27 -4.19 -15.37
CA ALA A 178 -22.92 -4.56 -14.96
C ALA A 178 -22.14 -5.14 -16.15
N VAL A 179 -21.04 -4.49 -16.53
CA VAL A 179 -20.16 -4.91 -17.62
C VAL A 179 -18.77 -5.20 -17.04
N PRO A 180 -18.11 -6.31 -17.40
CA PRO A 180 -16.74 -6.57 -16.96
C PRO A 180 -15.78 -5.57 -17.63
N ARG A 181 -14.97 -4.89 -16.81
CA ARG A 181 -13.87 -4.05 -17.26
C ARG A 181 -12.55 -4.70 -16.86
N HIS A 182 -11.64 -4.83 -17.82
CA HIS A 182 -10.28 -5.29 -17.54
C HIS A 182 -9.61 -4.38 -16.52
N LEU A 183 -9.08 -4.97 -15.45
CA LEU A 183 -8.38 -4.27 -14.38
C LEU A 183 -6.87 -4.35 -14.58
N ARG A 184 -6.36 -5.58 -14.70
CA ARG A 184 -4.94 -5.90 -14.84
C ARG A 184 -4.76 -7.33 -15.32
N THR A 185 -3.61 -7.63 -15.89
CA THR A 185 -3.19 -9.00 -16.19
C THR A 185 -2.02 -9.33 -15.29
N ASN A 186 -2.08 -10.38 -14.48
CA ASN A 186 -0.95 -10.82 -13.66
C ASN A 186 -0.18 -11.94 -14.37
N LEU A 187 1.10 -12.09 -14.05
CA LEU A 187 1.89 -13.24 -14.46
C LEU A 187 1.78 -14.32 -13.39
N GLN A 188 1.41 -15.53 -13.77
CA GLN A 188 1.46 -16.70 -12.89
C GLN A 188 2.68 -17.54 -13.25
N VAL A 189 3.47 -17.87 -12.23
CA VAL A 189 4.54 -18.88 -12.33
C VAL A 189 3.98 -20.17 -11.75
N ILE A 190 3.96 -21.23 -12.56
CA ILE A 190 3.35 -22.52 -12.21
C ILE A 190 4.48 -23.52 -11.97
N ALA A 191 4.52 -24.11 -10.78
CA ALA A 191 5.47 -25.15 -10.43
C ALA A 191 4.84 -26.54 -10.56
N GLY A 192 5.66 -27.56 -10.80
CA GLY A 192 5.18 -28.92 -11.05
C GLY A 192 4.63 -29.69 -9.86
N ASP A 193 4.74 -29.13 -8.66
CA ASP A 193 4.02 -29.62 -7.48
C ASP A 193 2.63 -28.97 -7.31
N GLY A 194 2.18 -28.18 -8.30
CA GLY A 194 0.91 -27.47 -8.30
C GLY A 194 0.93 -26.13 -7.55
N ARG A 195 2.08 -25.72 -6.98
CA ARG A 195 2.21 -24.36 -6.44
C ARG A 195 2.12 -23.35 -7.58
N THR A 196 1.44 -22.23 -7.32
CA THR A 196 1.35 -21.13 -8.27
C THR A 196 1.56 -19.83 -7.52
N VAL A 197 2.49 -19.00 -7.99
CA VAL A 197 2.68 -17.64 -7.47
C VAL A 197 2.21 -16.63 -8.51
N SER A 198 1.50 -15.60 -8.04
CA SER A 198 1.03 -14.51 -8.90
C SER A 198 1.92 -13.28 -8.72
N VAL A 199 2.55 -12.87 -9.81
CA VAL A 199 3.27 -11.60 -9.97
C VAL A 199 2.31 -10.57 -10.52
N TYR A 200 2.07 -9.50 -9.75
CA TYR A 200 1.26 -8.38 -10.17
C TYR A 200 1.88 -7.66 -11.35
N GLN A 201 1.02 -7.23 -12.28
CA GLN A 201 1.43 -6.36 -13.38
C GLN A 201 2.17 -5.13 -12.84
N PRO A 202 3.43 -4.90 -13.26
CA PRO A 202 4.10 -3.67 -12.91
C PRO A 202 3.38 -2.44 -13.45
N GLY A 203 3.30 -1.39 -12.64
CA GLY A 203 2.65 -0.13 -13.02
C GLY A 203 3.39 0.61 -14.14
N LEU A 204 4.70 0.40 -14.28
CA LEU A 204 5.53 1.00 -15.33
C LEU A 204 5.79 0.00 -16.46
N ALA A 205 5.58 0.43 -17.70
CA ALA A 205 5.86 -0.39 -18.90
C ALA A 205 7.34 -0.80 -19.00
N ARG A 206 8.26 0.03 -18.50
CA ARG A 206 9.69 -0.29 -18.42
C ARG A 206 9.94 -1.52 -17.55
N ASP A 207 9.31 -1.59 -16.38
CA ASP A 207 9.53 -2.67 -15.42
C ASP A 207 8.94 -3.98 -15.94
N ARG A 208 7.79 -3.93 -16.64
CA ARG A 208 7.23 -5.07 -17.40
C ARG A 208 8.24 -5.66 -18.39
N ARG A 209 8.83 -4.79 -19.22
CA ARG A 209 9.81 -5.20 -20.23
C ARG A 209 11.08 -5.75 -19.59
N LEU A 210 11.55 -5.17 -18.49
CA LEU A 210 12.72 -5.66 -17.77
C LEU A 210 12.49 -7.06 -17.19
N ILE A 211 11.33 -7.30 -16.57
CA ILE A 211 10.98 -8.63 -16.04
C ILE A 211 10.90 -9.64 -17.19
N LEU A 212 10.20 -9.31 -18.28
CA LEU A 212 10.07 -10.21 -19.43
C LEU A 212 11.39 -10.49 -20.13
N SER A 213 12.26 -9.48 -20.28
CA SER A 213 13.61 -9.68 -20.82
C SER A 213 14.39 -10.64 -19.94
N ALA A 214 14.44 -10.40 -18.62
CA ALA A 214 15.16 -11.27 -17.71
C ALA A 214 14.64 -12.72 -17.71
N LEU A 215 13.31 -12.89 -17.80
CA LEU A 215 12.71 -14.22 -17.98
C LEU A 215 13.18 -14.88 -19.27
N LYS A 216 13.11 -14.18 -20.42
CA LYS A 216 13.55 -14.74 -21.71
C LYS A 216 15.04 -15.06 -21.75
N ASP A 217 15.86 -14.23 -21.12
CA ASP A 217 17.31 -14.36 -21.12
C ASP A 217 17.79 -15.58 -20.31
N HIS A 218 17.05 -15.96 -19.27
CA HIS A 218 17.42 -17.04 -18.35
C HIS A 218 16.57 -18.30 -18.47
N ALA A 219 15.34 -18.21 -18.99
CA ALA A 219 14.43 -19.35 -19.03
C ALA A 219 14.91 -20.46 -19.99
N PRO A 220 14.74 -21.74 -19.59
CA PRO A 220 14.86 -22.89 -20.46
C PRO A 220 14.05 -22.77 -21.77
N LYS A 221 14.51 -23.44 -22.83
CA LYS A 221 13.95 -23.32 -24.19
C LYS A 221 12.49 -23.77 -24.29
N ASP A 222 12.09 -24.73 -23.49
CA ASP A 222 10.73 -25.28 -23.37
C ASP A 222 9.73 -24.24 -22.84
N LEU A 223 10.17 -23.28 -22.02
CA LEU A 223 9.31 -22.21 -21.48
C LEU A 223 9.22 -20.97 -22.38
N GLN A 224 10.00 -20.91 -23.47
CA GLN A 224 10.08 -19.70 -24.31
C GLN A 224 8.77 -19.40 -25.05
N GLN A 225 7.98 -20.43 -25.37
CA GLN A 225 6.67 -20.24 -26.01
C GLN A 225 5.68 -19.58 -25.05
N ASP A 226 5.60 -20.04 -23.80
CA ASP A 226 4.76 -19.43 -22.75
C ASP A 226 5.11 -17.96 -22.55
N LEU A 227 6.41 -17.64 -22.54
CA LEU A 227 6.89 -16.26 -22.39
C LEU A 227 6.53 -15.38 -23.60
N ALA A 228 6.44 -15.93 -24.81
CA ALA A 228 5.97 -15.21 -25.99
C ALA A 228 4.46 -14.91 -25.90
N ASP A 229 3.67 -15.88 -25.42
CA ASP A 229 2.23 -15.70 -25.21
C ASP A 229 1.96 -14.66 -24.12
N ILE A 230 2.75 -14.66 -23.05
CA ILE A 230 2.69 -13.64 -22.01
C ILE A 230 3.09 -12.28 -22.55
N GLU A 231 4.16 -12.18 -23.32
CA GLU A 231 4.57 -10.90 -23.90
C GLU A 231 3.42 -10.24 -24.68
N ALA A 232 2.68 -11.03 -25.48
CA ALA A 232 1.53 -10.55 -26.23
C ALA A 232 0.36 -10.10 -25.32
N ALA A 233 0.17 -10.74 -24.17
CA ALA A 233 -0.90 -10.40 -23.22
C ALA A 233 -0.51 -9.30 -22.21
N TRP A 234 0.78 -9.09 -21.99
CA TRP A 234 1.31 -8.34 -20.85
C TRP A 234 1.95 -7.01 -21.23
N LEU A 235 2.37 -6.80 -22.48
CA LEU A 235 2.90 -5.53 -23.00
C LEU A 235 1.82 -4.68 -23.65
#